data_AF-A0A3N5REJ9-F1
#
_entry.id   AF-A0A3N5REJ9-F1
#
_cell.length_a   1.000
_cell.length_b   1.000
_cell.length_c   1.000
_cell.angle_alpha   90.00
_cell.angle_beta   90.00
_cell.angle_gamma   90.00
#
_symmetry.space_group_name_H-M   'P 1'
#
loop_
_entity.id
_entity.type
_entity.pdbx_description
1 polymer ?
#
loop_
_entity_poly.entity_id
_entity_poly.type
_entity_poly.pdbx_seq_one_letter_code
_entity_poly.pdbx_strand_id
1 'polypeptide(L)' 'MNLVELKKKKINELTELGKEFNIEGATGMPKQELIFALLQAHSEQNGLIYGEGVLEILPDGFGF' A
#
# COMPACT_ATOMS: atom_id res chain seq x y z
N MET A 1 6.93 -3.63 4.96
CA MET A 1 6.06 -3.98 3.81
C MET A 1 6.48 -3.14 2.59
N ASN A 2 6.43 -3.69 1.37
CA ASN A 2 6.93 -3.02 0.15
C ASN A 2 5.81 -2.72 -0.87
N LEU A 3 5.73 -1.47 -1.33
CA LEU A 3 4.69 -1.01 -2.26
C LEU A 3 4.72 -1.73 -3.62
N VAL A 4 5.91 -1.99 -4.16
CA VAL A 4 6.09 -2.64 -5.47
C VAL A 4 5.64 -4.10 -5.42
N GLU A 5 5.92 -4.79 -4.32
CA GLU A 5 5.44 -6.16 -4.12
C GLU A 5 3.91 -6.22 -4.03
N LEU A 6 3.29 -5.30 -3.29
CA LEU A 6 1.83 -5.22 -3.19
C LEU A 6 1.16 -4.91 -4.54
N LYS A 7 1.76 -4.03 -5.36
CA LYS A 7 1.25 -3.73 -6.71
C LYS A 7 1.25 -4.96 -7.63
N LYS A 8 2.22 -5.87 -7.46
CA LYS A 8 2.36 -7.11 -8.24
C LYS A 8 1.39 -8.22 -7.81
N LYS A 9 0.91 -8.20 -6.56
CA LYS A 9 -0.06 -9.18 -6.05
C LYS A 9 -1.41 -9.09 -6.75
N LYS A 10 -2.11 -10.22 -6.82
CA LYS A 10 -3.50 -10.27 -7.29
C LYS A 10 -4.44 -9.68 -6.26
N ILE A 11 -5.60 -9.19 -6.70
CA ILE A 11 -6.59 -8.59 -5.80
C ILE A 11 -7.01 -9.56 -4.69
N ASN A 12 -7.21 -10.84 -5.01
CA ASN A 12 -7.58 -11.87 -4.03
C ASN A 12 -6.53 -12.02 -2.91
N GLU A 13 -5.24 -12.01 -3.25
CA GLU A 13 -4.15 -12.11 -2.27
C GLU A 13 -4.09 -10.88 -1.38
N LEU A 14 -4.35 -9.70 -1.95
CA LEU A 14 -4.44 -8.45 -1.18
C LEU A 14 -5.65 -8.46 -0.25
N THR A 15 -6.78 -9.01 -0.69
CA THR A 15 -7.97 -9.14 0.15
C THR A 15 -7.75 -10.11 1.31
N GLU A 16 -7.02 -11.20 1.09
CA GLU A 16 -6.61 -12.15 2.15
C GLU A 16 -5.70 -11.46 3.17
N LEU A 17 -4.65 -10.77 2.71
CA LEU A 17 -3.81 -9.94 3.56
C LEU A 17 -4.64 -8.88 4.32
N GLY A 18 -5.61 -8.26 3.66
CA GLY A 18 -6.49 -7.27 4.31
C GLY A 18 -7.26 -7.86 5.48
N LYS A 19 -7.71 -9.11 5.39
CA LYS A 19 -8.35 -9.82 6.50
C LYS A 19 -7.37 -10.13 7.63
N GLU A 20 -6.15 -10.57 7.29
CA GLU A 20 -5.09 -10.84 8.29
C GLU A 20 -4.70 -9.59 9.08
N PHE A 21 -4.68 -8.43 8.42
CA PHE A 21 -4.41 -7.13 9.04
C PHE A 21 -5.65 -6.48 9.67
N ASN A 22 -6.80 -7.18 9.72
CA ASN A 22 -8.08 -6.69 10.26
C ASN A 22 -8.58 -5.38 9.60
N ILE A 23 -8.36 -5.23 8.29
CA ILE A 23 -8.85 -4.10 7.51
C ILE A 23 -10.33 -4.30 7.18
N GLU A 24 -11.18 -3.46 7.77
CA GLU A 24 -12.62 -3.47 7.50
C GLU A 24 -12.92 -3.13 6.04
N GLY A 25 -13.84 -3.88 5.42
CA GLY A 25 -14.26 -3.62 4.04
C GLY A 25 -13.24 -4.00 2.95
N ALA A 26 -12.14 -4.69 3.28
CA ALA A 26 -11.09 -5.06 2.33
C ALA A 26 -11.58 -5.74 1.02
N THR A 27 -12.67 -6.51 1.07
CA THR A 27 -13.27 -7.19 -0.10
C THR A 27 -13.92 -6.21 -1.09
N GLY A 28 -14.40 -5.06 -0.60
CA GLY A 28 -15.07 -4.03 -1.42
C GLY A 28 -14.14 -2.91 -1.87
N MET A 29 -12.91 -2.85 -1.37
CA MET A 29 -11.97 -1.79 -1.68
C MET A 29 -11.38 -1.92 -3.09
N PRO A 30 -11.23 -0.81 -3.83
CA PRO A 30 -10.38 -0.76 -5.00
C PRO A 30 -8.96 -1.20 -4.66
N LYS A 31 -8.27 -1.84 -5.62
CA LYS A 31 -6.92 -2.39 -5.42
C LYS A 31 -5.96 -1.38 -4.80
N GLN A 32 -5.98 -0.14 -5.30
CA GLN A 32 -5.10 0.91 -4.82
C GLN A 32 -5.39 1.31 -3.37
N GLU A 33 -6.67 1.47 -3.01
CA GLU A 33 -7.08 1.78 -1.64
C GLU A 33 -6.70 0.66 -0.68
N LEU A 34 -6.90 -0.60 -1.07
CA LEU A 34 -6.51 -1.76 -0.27
C LEU A 34 -4.99 -1.83 -0.05
N ILE A 35 -4.18 -1.50 -1.06
CA ILE A 35 -2.72 -1.42 -0.92
C ILE A 35 -2.34 -0.34 0.10
N PHE A 36 -2.96 0.83 0.05
CA PHE A 36 -2.70 1.90 1.02
C PHE A 36 -3.13 1.51 2.44
N ALA A 37 -4.30 0.92 2.60
CA ALA A 37 -4.78 0.44 3.89
C ALA A 37 -3.84 -0.62 4.49
N LEU A 38 -3.31 -1.53 3.67
CA LEU A 38 -2.31 -2.54 4.09
C LEU A 38 -1.00 -1.89 4.56
N LEU A 39 -0.51 -0.90 3.80
CA LEU A 39 0.70 -0.17 4.18
C LEU A 39 0.48 0.59 5.49
N GLN A 40 -0.65 1.27 5.64
CA GLN A 40 -1.01 1.99 6.87
C GLN A 40 -1.09 1.04 8.07
N ALA A 41 -1.85 -0.05 7.95
CA ALA A 41 -1.98 -1.05 9.03
C ALA A 41 -0.63 -1.65 9.43
N HIS A 42 0.27 -1.87 8.47
CA HIS A 42 1.63 -2.32 8.75
C HIS A 42 2.47 -1.26 9.47
N SER A 43 2.34 0.02 9.10
CA SER A 43 3.07 1.11 9.75
C SER A 43 2.59 1.39 11.17
N GLU A 44 1.29 1.26 11.42
CA GLU A 44 0.70 1.41 12.76
C GLU A 44 1.20 0.33 13.73
N GLN A 45 1.57 -0.84 13.21
CA GLN A 45 2.24 -1.91 13.97
C GLN A 45 3.77 -1.68 14.11
N ASN A 46 4.25 -0.45 13.92
CA ASN A 46 5.68 -0.06 13.87
C ASN A 46 6.48 -0.75 12.75
N GLY A 47 5.82 -1.22 11.70
CA GLY A 47 6.47 -1.77 10.52
C GLY A 47 7.07 -0.68 9.64
N LEU A 48 8.30 -0.89 9.15
CA LEU A 48 8.91 0.00 8.15
C LEU A 48 8.22 -0.18 6.79
N ILE A 49 7.76 0.92 6.19
CA ILE A 49 7.26 0.96 4.80
C ILE A 49 8.43 1.33 3.88
N TYR A 50 8.57 0.58 2.79
CA TYR A 50 9.54 0.87 1.73
C TYR A 50 8.82 1.08 0.40
N GLY A 51 9.25 2.11 -0.33
CA GLY A 51 8.83 2.42 -1.69
C GLY A 51 10.02 2.77 -2.55
N GLU A 52 9.92 2.48 -3.85
CA GLU A 52 10.89 2.88 -4.87
C GLU A 52 10.14 3.57 -6.00
N GLY A 53 10.78 4.54 -6.64
CA GLY A 53 10.20 5.38 -7.69
C GLY A 53 11.28 6.17 -8.42
N VAL A 54 10.87 6.82 -9.51
CA VAL A 54 11.71 7.78 -10.22
C VAL A 54 11.35 9.16 -9.70
N LEU A 55 12.34 9.88 -9.16
CA LEU A 55 12.14 11.24 -8.66
C LEU A 55 11.78 12.18 -9.82
N GLU A 56 10.60 12.77 -9.77
CA GLU A 56 10.20 13.85 -10.66
C GLU A 56 10.12 15.17 -9.90
N ILE A 57 10.86 16.19 -10.35
CA ILE A 57 10.92 17.50 -9.69
C ILE A 57 9.97 18.46 -10.39
N LEU A 58 9.03 19.02 -9.64
CA LEU A 58 8.09 20.03 -10.10
C LEU A 58 8.74 21.44 -10.13
N PRO A 59 8.22 22.36 -10.96
CA PRO A 59 8.69 23.75 -11.03
C PRO A 59 8.71 24.48 -9.68
N ASP A 60 7.80 24.10 -8.78
CA ASP A 60 7.63 24.70 -7.45
C ASP A 60 8.64 24.15 -6.42
N GLY A 61 9.52 23.22 -6.81
CA GLY A 61 10.60 22.68 -5.99
C GLY A 61 10.28 21.41 -5.19
N PHE A 62 9.06 20.88 -5.29
CA PHE A 62 8.67 19.59 -4.71
C PHE A 62 8.90 18.43 -5.69
N GLY A 63 8.90 17.18 -5.22
CA GLY A 63 8.96 16.01 -6.10
C GLY A 63 8.26 14.77 -5.57
N PHE A 64 8.05 13.80 -6.46
CA PHE A 64 7.38 12.52 -6.21
C PHE A 64 8.26 11.35 -6.61
#